data_AF-A4SID0-F1
#
_entry.id   AF-A4SID0-F1
#
_cell.length_a   1.000
_cell.length_b   1.000
_cell.length_c   1.000
_cell.angle_alpha   90.00
_cell.angle_beta   90.00
_cell.angle_gamma   90.00
#
_symmetry.space_group_name_H-M   'P 1'
#
loop_
_entity.id
_entity.type
_entity.pdbx_description
1 polymer ?
#
loop_
_entity_poly.entity_id
_entity_poly.type
_entity_poly.pdbx_seq_one_letter_code
_entity_poly.pdbx_strand_id
1 'polypeptide(L)'
;MFGRDTETGFQIKSIDPECAIRYERLENLEMKKIMLCCSSGMSTSLLVKKMKEEADKRGVSAEIQAFGAAEFDLQMPHYQVVLLGPQVKYMQAELQQRAAAHCVPVETINMMDYGMQRGDKVLDHALSLIR
;
A
#
# COMPACT_ATOMS: atom_id res chain seq x y z
N MET A 1 -26.51 1.40 -12.57
CA MET A 1 -26.97 0.14 -11.96
C MET A 1 -25.85 -0.37 -11.06
N PHE A 2 -26.15 -0.64 -9.80
CA PHE A 2 -25.19 -1.08 -8.79
C PHE A 2 -24.90 -2.58 -8.95
N GLY A 3 -23.67 -2.94 -9.32
CA GLY A 3 -23.20 -4.33 -9.32
C GLY A 3 -22.53 -4.64 -7.98
N ARG A 4 -22.96 -5.71 -7.29
CA ARG A 4 -22.26 -6.28 -6.13
C ARG A 4 -21.34 -7.39 -6.64
N ASP A 5 -20.04 -7.21 -6.49
CA ASP A 5 -19.10 -8.33 -6.54
C ASP A 5 -19.15 -9.06 -5.20
N THR A 6 -19.63 -10.30 -5.21
CA THR A 6 -20.02 -11.06 -4.03
C THR A 6 -18.86 -11.73 -3.29
N GLU A 7 -17.61 -11.54 -3.71
CA GLU A 7 -16.48 -12.31 -3.19
C GLU A 7 -15.57 -11.55 -2.21
N THR A 8 -15.59 -10.22 -2.18
CA THR A 8 -14.65 -9.44 -1.33
C THR A 8 -15.30 -8.39 -0.42
N GLY A 9 -16.61 -8.14 -0.55
CA GLY A 9 -17.29 -7.11 0.23
C GLY A 9 -16.78 -5.68 -0.02
N PHE A 10 -15.89 -5.49 -0.99
CA PHE A 10 -15.36 -4.19 -1.37
C PHE A 10 -16.37 -3.49 -2.29
N GLN A 11 -16.89 -2.33 -1.87
CA GLN A 11 -17.72 -1.49 -2.74
C GLN A 11 -16.84 -0.87 -3.83
N ILE A 12 -16.66 -1.58 -4.94
CA ILE A 12 -16.09 -1.02 -6.15
C ILE A 12 -17.20 -0.16 -6.79
N LYS A 13 -17.21 1.13 -6.46
CA LYS A 13 -17.84 2.11 -7.35
C LYS A 13 -17.16 1.95 -8.70
N SER A 14 -17.93 1.92 -9.79
CA SER A 14 -17.45 2.03 -11.18
C SER A 14 -16.09 2.71 -11.22
N ILE A 15 -15.03 1.98 -11.59
CA ILE A 15 -13.66 2.51 -11.61
C ILE A 15 -13.72 3.86 -12.29
N ASP A 16 -13.41 4.91 -11.54
CA ASP A 16 -13.36 6.25 -12.08
C ASP A 16 -12.38 6.23 -13.27
N PRO A 17 -12.74 6.79 -14.44
CA PRO A 17 -11.87 6.73 -15.62
C PRO A 17 -10.48 7.33 -15.35
N GLU A 18 -10.33 8.29 -14.43
CA GLU A 18 -9.02 8.80 -14.03
C GLU A 18 -8.21 7.77 -13.26
N CYS A 19 -8.87 6.91 -12.47
CA CYS A 19 -8.23 5.82 -11.75
C CYS A 19 -7.75 4.70 -12.68
N ALA A 20 -8.51 4.36 -13.72
CA ALA A 20 -8.07 3.39 -14.74
C ALA A 20 -6.79 3.89 -15.44
N ILE A 21 -6.80 5.14 -15.93
CA ILE A 21 -5.66 5.76 -16.60
C ILE A 21 -4.44 5.84 -15.66
N ARG A 22 -4.67 6.10 -14.36
CA ARG A 22 -3.61 6.13 -13.35
C ARG A 22 -3.03 4.73 -13.13
N TYR A 23 -3.86 3.71 -12.96
CA TYR A 23 -3.40 2.33 -12.85
C TYR A 23 -2.61 1.94 -14.08
N GLU A 24 -3.11 2.15 -15.29
CA GLU A 24 -2.37 1.87 -16.53
C GLU A 24 -1.01 2.59 -16.57
N ARG A 25 -0.93 3.84 -16.11
CA ARG A 25 0.34 4.58 -16.05
C ARG A 25 1.31 3.99 -15.03
N LEU A 26 0.83 3.53 -13.88
CA LEU A 26 1.65 2.96 -12.81
C LEU A 26 1.97 1.47 -13.03
N GLU A 27 1.11 0.74 -13.72
CA GLU A 27 1.25 -0.66 -14.09
C GLU A 27 2.28 -0.83 -15.21
N ASN A 28 2.34 0.13 -16.14
CA ASN A 28 3.41 0.25 -17.13
C ASN A 28 4.78 0.60 -16.52
N LEU A 29 4.86 0.84 -15.20
CA LEU A 29 6.14 0.87 -14.51
C LEU A 29 6.56 -0.57 -14.22
N GLU A 30 7.73 -0.94 -14.73
CA GLU A 30 8.47 -2.15 -14.36
C GLU A 30 8.70 -2.27 -12.84
N MET A 31 8.55 -1.17 -12.09
CA MET A 31 8.81 -1.06 -10.65
C MET A 31 7.53 -0.84 -9.83
N LYS A 32 7.23 -1.79 -8.93
CA LYS A 32 6.10 -1.73 -8.00
C LYS A 32 6.38 -0.74 -6.85
N LYS A 33 5.52 0.26 -6.68
CA LYS A 33 5.72 1.31 -5.67
C LYS A 33 4.85 1.10 -4.44
N ILE A 34 5.48 0.83 -3.30
CA ILE A 34 4.84 0.51 -2.02
C ILE A 34 5.23 1.58 -0.98
N MET A 35 4.22 2.23 -0.40
CA MET A 35 4.42 3.18 0.69
C MET A 35 4.04 2.55 2.03
N LEU A 36 4.88 2.73 3.04
CA LEU A 36 4.55 2.44 4.44
C LEU A 36 4.29 3.75 5.18
N CYS A 37 3.25 3.79 6.00
CA CYS A 37 2.94 4.95 6.84
C CYS A 37 2.93 4.54 8.32
N CYS A 38 3.82 5.14 9.11
CA CYS A 38 4.04 4.81 10.52
C CYS A 38 4.28 6.06 11.38
N SER A 39 4.17 5.91 12.71
CA SER A 39 4.25 7.02 13.69
C SER A 39 5.68 7.46 14.05
N SER A 40 6.59 7.55 13.08
CA SER A 40 7.99 8.01 13.22
C SER A 40 9.02 6.94 13.60
N GLY A 41 9.88 6.60 12.63
CA GLY A 41 11.34 6.58 12.76
C GLY A 41 12.00 5.55 13.68
N MET A 42 12.24 4.33 13.14
CA MET A 42 13.40 3.40 13.32
C MET A 42 12.96 1.95 13.11
N SER A 43 11.82 1.54 13.67
CA SER A 43 11.29 0.17 13.55
C SER A 43 10.79 -0.16 12.14
N THR A 44 10.27 0.85 11.41
CA THR A 44 9.79 0.69 10.03
C THR A 44 10.95 0.58 9.04
N SER A 45 12.12 1.18 9.32
CA SER A 45 13.29 1.12 8.45
C SER A 45 13.82 -0.31 8.29
N LEU A 46 13.74 -1.12 9.34
CA LEU A 46 14.16 -2.53 9.30
C LEU A 46 13.16 -3.40 8.52
N LEU A 47 11.86 -3.16 8.68
CA LEU A 47 10.84 -3.85 7.88
C LEU A 47 11.00 -3.51 6.38
N VAL A 48 11.16 -2.22 6.05
CA VAL A 48 11.42 -1.76 4.67
C VAL A 48 12.65 -2.44 4.10
N LYS A 49 13.74 -2.53 4.87
CA LYS A 49 14.96 -3.23 4.42
C LYS A 49 14.69 -4.70 4.11
N LYS A 50 14.02 -5.43 5.00
CA LYS A 50 13.68 -6.84 4.78
C LYS A 50 12.75 -7.06 3.60
N MET A 51 11.78 -6.16 3.38
CA MET A 51 10.91 -6.21 2.21
C MET A 51 11.71 -6.00 0.91
N LYS A 52 12.66 -5.05 0.89
CA LYS A 52 13.55 -4.83 -0.26
C LYS A 52 14.43 -6.05 -0.54
N GLU A 53 15.08 -6.59 0.49
CA GLU A 53 15.89 -7.80 0.37
C GLU A 53 15.08 -8.97 -0.19
N GLU A 54 13.82 -9.11 0.22
CA GLU A 54 12.95 -10.17 -0.28
C GLU A 54 12.48 -9.91 -1.72
N ALA A 55 12.18 -8.65 -2.07
CA ALA A 55 11.87 -8.27 -3.44
C ALA A 55 13.04 -8.58 -4.39
N ASP A 56 14.27 -8.22 -3.98
CA ASP A 56 15.51 -8.51 -4.72
C ASP A 56 15.72 -10.01 -4.90
N LYS A 57 15.53 -10.82 -3.84
CA LYS A 57 15.64 -12.29 -3.92
C LYS A 57 14.65 -12.91 -4.91
N ARG A 58 13.46 -12.32 -5.03
CA ARG A 58 12.39 -12.79 -5.92
C ARG A 58 12.48 -12.21 -7.33
N GLY A 59 13.44 -11.31 -7.58
CA GLY A 59 13.53 -10.59 -8.84
C GLY A 59 12.35 -9.64 -9.08
N VAL A 60 11.66 -9.22 -8.02
CA VAL A 60 10.55 -8.28 -8.11
C VAL A 60 11.12 -6.88 -7.96
N SER A 61 11.00 -6.06 -9.01
CA SER A 61 11.38 -4.66 -8.95
C SER A 61 10.35 -3.90 -8.09
N ALA A 62 10.73 -3.53 -6.88
CA ALA A 62 9.85 -2.82 -5.94
C ALA A 62 10.56 -1.63 -5.27
N GLU A 63 9.94 -0.45 -5.34
CA GLU A 63 10.32 0.73 -4.59
C GLU A 63 9.51 0.76 -3.29
N ILE A 64 10.18 0.54 -2.16
CA ILE A 64 9.54 0.54 -0.85
C ILE A 64 10.11 1.69 -0.01
N GLN A 65 9.24 2.59 0.44
CA GLN A 65 9.62 3.73 1.30
C GLN A 65 8.63 3.90 2.44
N ALA A 66 9.09 4.51 3.53
CA ALA A 66 8.28 4.78 4.71
C ALA A 66 8.23 6.28 4.99
N PHE A 67 7.02 6.80 5.23
CA PHE A 67 6.78 8.21 5.52
C PHE A 67 5.91 8.39 6.76
N GLY A 68 5.93 9.59 7.32
CA GLY A 68 4.99 9.97 8.38
C GLY A 68 3.59 10.29 7.81
N ALA A 69 2.58 10.28 8.68
CA ALA A 69 1.22 10.67 8.28
C ALA A 69 1.12 12.11 7.75
N ALA A 70 2.03 13.00 8.16
CA ALA A 70 2.11 14.37 7.66
C ALA A 70 2.51 14.46 6.17
N GLU A 71 3.25 13.47 5.67
CA GLU A 71 3.70 13.40 4.27
C GLU A 71 2.75 12.55 3.42
N PHE A 72 1.70 11.97 4.01
CA PHE A 72 0.80 11.04 3.33
C PHE A 72 0.18 11.63 2.07
N ASP A 73 -0.45 12.80 2.17
CA ASP A 73 -1.16 13.42 1.04
C ASP A 73 -0.21 13.84 -0.09
N LEU A 74 1.05 14.13 0.24
CA LEU A 74 2.09 14.50 -0.73
C LEU A 74 2.64 13.26 -1.45
N GLN A 75 2.89 12.18 -0.71
CA GLN A 75 3.60 11.01 -1.23
C GLN A 75 2.67 9.98 -1.85
N MET A 76 1.53 9.68 -1.21
CA MET A 76 0.59 8.63 -1.60
C MET A 76 0.23 8.61 -3.11
N PRO A 77 0.02 9.74 -3.80
CA PRO A 77 -0.31 9.74 -5.23
C PRO A 77 0.75 9.06 -6.11
N HIS A 78 2.01 9.02 -5.66
CA HIS A 78 3.14 8.40 -6.35
C HIS A 78 3.27 6.89 -6.13
N TYR A 79 2.48 6.30 -5.23
CA TYR A 79 2.54 4.88 -4.87
C TYR A 79 1.30 4.11 -5.32
N GLN A 80 1.48 2.81 -5.53
CA GLN A 80 0.39 1.92 -5.97
C GLN A 80 -0.42 1.41 -4.78
N VAL A 81 0.18 1.33 -3.60
CA VAL A 81 -0.46 0.87 -2.36
C VAL A 81 0.16 1.58 -1.16
N VAL A 82 -0.66 1.84 -0.13
CA VAL A 82 -0.18 2.29 1.18
C VAL A 82 -0.47 1.25 2.25
N LEU A 83 0.56 0.90 3.01
CA LEU A 83 0.47 0.01 4.16
C LEU A 83 0.67 0.78 5.47
N LEU A 84 -0.32 0.71 6.35
CA LEU A 84 -0.31 1.37 7.65
C LEU A 84 0.30 0.44 8.71
N GLY A 85 1.22 0.96 9.50
CA GLY A 85 1.66 0.27 10.71
C GLY A 85 0.49 0.05 11.68
N PRO A 86 0.48 -1.05 12.47
CA PRO A 86 -0.62 -1.36 13.39
C PRO A 86 -0.85 -0.26 14.44
N GLN A 87 0.18 0.54 14.73
CA GLN A 87 0.15 1.68 15.65
C GLN A 87 -0.75 2.83 15.17
N VAL A 88 -0.91 3.00 13.85
CA VAL A 88 -1.70 4.06 13.23
C VAL A 88 -2.96 3.54 12.55
N LYS A 89 -3.38 2.30 12.88
CA LYS A 89 -4.59 1.66 12.33
C LYS A 89 -5.85 2.52 12.47
N TYR A 90 -5.97 3.27 13.56
CA TYR A 90 -7.12 4.15 13.80
C TYR A 90 -7.29 5.23 12.70
N MET A 91 -6.21 5.58 12.01
CA MET A 91 -6.21 6.55 10.90
C MET A 91 -6.66 5.92 9.57
N GLN A 92 -6.84 4.59 9.48
CA GLN A 92 -7.12 3.90 8.23
C GLN A 92 -8.37 4.45 7.53
N ALA A 93 -9.47 4.63 8.25
CA ALA A 93 -10.72 5.09 7.65
C ALA A 93 -10.57 6.49 7.03
N GLU A 94 -9.84 7.38 7.70
CA GLU A 94 -9.58 8.74 7.24
C GLU A 94 -8.63 8.76 6.03
N LEU A 95 -7.50 8.06 6.13
CA LEU A 95 -6.51 7.98 5.05
C LEU A 95 -7.06 7.28 3.81
N GLN A 96 -7.90 6.26 3.99
CA GLN A 96 -8.58 5.56 2.89
C GLN A 96 -9.55 6.48 2.15
N GLN A 97 -10.24 7.40 2.84
CA GLN A 97 -11.11 8.38 2.18
C GLN A 97 -10.30 9.37 1.34
N ARG A 98 -9.15 9.83 1.83
CA ARG A 98 -8.25 10.70 1.05
C ARG A 98 -7.65 9.96 -0.14
N ALA A 99 -7.19 8.73 0.07
CA ALA A 99 -6.61 7.89 -0.97
C ALA A 99 -7.61 7.41 -2.02
N ALA A 100 -8.91 7.36 -1.69
CA ALA A 100 -9.97 7.00 -2.63
C ALA A 100 -10.03 7.98 -3.82
N ALA A 101 -9.69 9.26 -3.63
CA ALA A 101 -9.60 10.24 -4.71
C ALA A 101 -8.47 9.92 -5.72
N HIS A 102 -7.48 9.12 -5.31
CA HIS A 102 -6.35 8.70 -6.13
C HIS A 102 -6.39 7.20 -6.47
N CYS A 103 -7.46 6.51 -6.07
CA CYS A 103 -7.60 5.06 -6.14
C CYS A 103 -6.35 4.31 -5.64
N VAL A 104 -5.84 4.72 -4.48
CA VAL A 104 -4.78 3.99 -3.79
C VAL A 104 -5.40 3.20 -2.64
N PRO A 105 -5.23 1.86 -2.61
CA PRO A 105 -5.65 1.04 -1.48
C PRO A 105 -4.80 1.37 -0.25
N VAL A 106 -5.46 1.49 0.90
CA VAL A 106 -4.83 1.74 2.20
C VAL A 106 -5.19 0.59 3.14
N GLU A 107 -4.22 -0.27 3.40
CA GLU A 107 -4.41 -1.44 4.25
C GLU A 107 -3.52 -1.43 5.48
N THR A 108 -3.96 -2.09 6.54
CA THR A 108 -3.16 -2.19 7.76
C THR A 108 -2.30 -3.43 7.74
N ILE A 109 -1.02 -3.31 8.13
CA ILE A 109 -0.12 -4.46 8.29
C ILE A 109 -0.58 -5.28 9.49
N ASN A 110 -0.57 -6.62 9.36
CA ASN A 110 -0.83 -7.51 10.47
C ASN A 110 0.17 -7.25 11.62
N MET A 111 -0.34 -7.16 12.86
CA MET A 111 0.48 -6.85 14.02
C MET A 111 1.60 -7.88 14.26
N MET A 112 1.34 -9.17 14.00
CA MET A 112 2.34 -10.23 14.14
C MET A 112 3.45 -10.10 13.08
N ASP A 113 3.08 -9.88 11.82
CA ASP A 113 4.06 -9.72 10.73
C ASP A 113 4.89 -8.44 10.90
N TYR A 114 4.28 -7.36 11.39
CA TYR A 114 5.00 -6.13 11.74
C TYR A 114 5.98 -6.36 12.92
N GLY A 115 5.50 -7.00 14.00
CA GLY A 115 6.31 -7.26 15.20
C GLY A 115 7.46 -8.24 14.96
N MET A 116 7.25 -9.27 14.13
CA MET A 116 8.28 -10.24 13.72
C MET A 116 9.12 -9.75 12.53
N GLN A 117 8.79 -8.58 11.97
CA GLN A 117 9.44 -8.00 10.79
C GLN A 117 9.50 -9.00 9.62
N ARG A 118 8.37 -9.62 9.29
CA ARG A 118 8.23 -10.57 8.17
C ARG A 118 8.11 -9.83 6.85
N GLY A 119 9.24 -9.37 6.32
CA GLY A 119 9.29 -8.60 5.06
C GLY A 119 8.69 -9.36 3.87
N ASP A 120 8.78 -10.68 3.88
CA ASP A 120 8.15 -11.59 2.92
C ASP A 120 6.62 -11.49 2.94
N LYS A 121 6.01 -11.63 4.12
CA LYS A 121 4.55 -11.59 4.26
C LYS A 121 3.98 -10.20 4.00
N VAL A 122 4.71 -9.16 4.43
CA VAL A 122 4.30 -7.78 4.18
C VAL A 122 4.43 -7.42 2.70
N LEU A 123 5.46 -7.92 2.00
CA LEU A 123 5.60 -7.76 0.55
C LEU A 123 4.50 -8.50 -0.20
N ASP A 124 4.21 -9.76 0.14
CA ASP A 124 3.10 -10.54 -0.45
C ASP A 124 1.76 -9.80 -0.32
N HIS A 125 1.51 -9.24 0.86
CA HIS A 125 0.31 -8.46 1.12
C HIS A 125 0.27 -7.17 0.30
N ALA A 126 1.40 -6.46 0.17
CA ALA A 126 1.46 -5.27 -0.68
C ALA A 126 1.18 -5.62 -2.16
N LEU A 127 1.80 -6.68 -2.66
CA LEU A 127 1.66 -7.13 -4.04
C LEU A 127 0.26 -7.64 -4.35
N SER A 128 -0.46 -8.27 -3.41
CA SER A 128 -1.83 -8.72 -3.63
C SER A 128 -2.84 -7.59 -3.78
N LEU A 129 -2.50 -6.39 -3.29
CA LEU A 129 -3.30 -5.17 -3.40
C LEU A 129 -3.00 -4.39 -4.69
N ILE A 130 -1.83 -4.61 -5.28
CA ILE A 130 -1.46 -4.07 -6.58
C ILE A 130 -2.05 -5.00 -7.64
N ARG A 131 -3.13 -4.56 -8.28
CA ARG A 131 -3.71 -5.24 -9.44
C ARG A 131 -3.03 -4.79 -10.72
#